data_AF-W9ZCZ1-F1
#
_entry.id   AF-W9ZCZ1-F1
#
_cell.length_a   1.000
_cell.length_b   1.000
_cell.length_c   1.000
_cell.angle_alpha   90.00
_cell.angle_beta   90.00
_cell.angle_gamma   90.00
#
_symmetry.space_group_name_H-M   'P 1'
#
loop_
_entity.id
_entity.type
_entity.pdbx_description
1 polymer ?
#
loop_
_entity_poly.entity_id
_entity_poly.type
_entity_poly.pdbx_seq_one_letter_code
_entity_poly.pdbx_strand_id
1 'polypeptide(L)'
;MAPNIKTPRAKIVSNLPVSTISRLAFTYFGVVFSTGFFFGTIRHLYVIPKFNLPPSHAEIIEAPLMFIAVIGWANWLVNRYKVPAEARVRMAVGLLGLGFMVCVEFMGCKVAGGRGPAKKSEEGWTGAAQVLYLFNLIFFGIMPWILILVEKG
;
A
#
# COMPACT_ATOMS: atom_id res chain seq x y z
N MET A 1 -46.73 -9.60 13.25
CA MET A 1 -45.70 -9.51 14.31
C MET A 1 -44.42 -10.11 13.76
N ALA A 2 -43.54 -9.28 13.19
CA ALA A 2 -42.31 -9.75 12.56
C ALA A 2 -41.25 -10.10 13.63
N PRO A 3 -40.52 -11.22 13.50
CA PRO A 3 -39.51 -11.59 14.49
C PRO A 3 -38.36 -10.59 14.48
N ASN A 4 -38.07 -10.05 15.67
CA ASN A 4 -36.98 -9.12 15.95
C ASN A 4 -35.65 -9.88 15.91
N ILE A 5 -35.06 -10.00 14.71
CA ILE A 5 -33.71 -10.56 14.53
C ILE A 5 -32.71 -9.49 14.97
N LYS A 6 -32.53 -9.34 16.28
CA LYS A 6 -31.30 -8.73 16.84
C LYS A 6 -30.15 -9.65 16.46
N THR A 7 -29.50 -9.34 15.35
CA THR A 7 -28.29 -10.01 14.87
C THR A 7 -27.22 -9.99 15.98
N PRO A 8 -26.88 -11.15 16.59
CA PRO A 8 -25.82 -11.20 17.60
C PRO A 8 -24.41 -11.03 16.98
N ARG A 9 -24.33 -10.96 15.65
CA ARG A 9 -23.10 -11.09 14.87
C ARG A 9 -22.23 -9.83 14.84
N ALA A 10 -22.78 -8.66 15.13
CA ALA A 10 -22.04 -7.39 15.10
C ALA A 10 -21.19 -7.13 16.36
N LYS A 11 -21.44 -7.86 17.46
CA LYS A 11 -20.78 -7.60 18.76
C LYS A 11 -19.56 -8.49 19.05
N ILE A 12 -19.36 -9.56 18.29
CA ILE A 12 -18.33 -10.58 18.60
C ILE A 12 -16.99 -10.28 17.91
N VAL A 13 -16.97 -9.45 16.87
CA VAL A 13 -15.77 -9.23 16.01
C VAL A 13 -15.04 -7.90 16.30
N SER A 14 -15.61 -7.06 17.18
CA SER A 14 -15.06 -5.73 17.53
C SER A 14 -13.74 -5.77 18.33
N ASN A 15 -13.32 -6.95 18.80
CA ASN A 15 -12.11 -7.14 19.59
C ASN A 15 -11.16 -8.15 18.91
N LEU A 16 -10.77 -7.90 17.67
CA LEU A 16 -9.59 -8.58 17.14
C LEU A 16 -8.39 -8.19 18.01
N PRO A 17 -7.60 -9.17 18.51
CA PRO A 17 -6.45 -8.86 19.33
C PRO A 17 -5.46 -8.04 18.51
N VAL A 18 -4.84 -7.04 19.15
CA VAL A 18 -3.89 -6.12 18.51
C VAL A 18 -2.79 -6.88 17.76
N SER A 19 -2.37 -8.04 18.29
CA SER A 19 -1.39 -8.93 17.65
C SER A 19 -1.81 -9.39 16.24
N THR A 20 -3.10 -9.66 16.01
CA THR A 20 -3.62 -10.06 14.70
C THR A 20 -3.61 -8.90 13.73
N ILE A 21 -4.01 -7.69 14.18
CA ILE A 21 -3.99 -6.48 13.35
C ILE A 21 -2.55 -6.17 12.92
N SER A 22 -1.60 -6.20 13.85
CA SER A 22 -0.18 -5.99 13.55
C SER A 22 0.36 -7.03 12.57
N ARG A 23 0.00 -8.31 12.72
CA ARG A 23 0.43 -9.36 11.79
C ARG A 23 -0.14 -9.17 10.39
N LEU A 24 -1.40 -8.77 10.28
CA LEU A 24 -2.04 -8.47 9.00
C LEU A 24 -1.39 -7.24 8.34
N ALA A 25 -1.16 -6.17 9.11
CA ALA A 25 -0.49 -4.97 8.64
C ALA A 25 0.93 -5.27 8.13
N PHE A 26 1.70 -6.07 8.89
CA PHE A 26 3.05 -6.48 8.50
C PHE A 26 3.06 -7.35 7.25
N THR A 27 2.10 -8.28 7.13
CA THR A 27 1.97 -9.12 5.93
C THR A 27 1.65 -8.26 4.70
N TYR A 28 0.67 -7.35 4.82
CA TYR A 28 0.27 -6.44 3.75
C TYR A 28 1.40 -5.52 3.33
N PHE A 29 2.07 -4.89 4.29
CA PHE A 29 3.28 -4.10 4.07
C PHE A 29 4.34 -4.94 3.35
N GLY A 30 4.66 -6.13 3.87
CA GLY A 30 5.74 -6.96 3.33
C GLY A 30 5.55 -7.36 1.88
N VAL A 31 4.34 -7.76 1.48
CA VAL A 31 4.07 -8.16 0.08
C VAL A 31 4.09 -6.96 -0.88
N VAL A 32 3.52 -5.82 -0.48
CA VAL A 32 3.49 -4.61 -1.31
C VAL A 32 4.88 -3.99 -1.40
N PHE A 33 5.61 -3.91 -0.29
CA PHE A 33 6.99 -3.43 -0.25
C PHE A 33 7.91 -4.29 -1.10
N SER A 34 7.83 -5.63 -0.97
CA SER A 34 8.65 -6.54 -1.78
C SER A 34 8.37 -6.34 -3.26
N THR A 35 7.09 -6.26 -3.65
CA THR A 35 6.70 -6.01 -5.04
C THR A 35 7.25 -4.69 -5.54
N GLY A 36 7.03 -3.58 -4.82
CA GLY A 36 7.57 -2.28 -5.21
C GLY A 36 9.09 -2.22 -5.27
N PHE A 37 9.77 -2.92 -4.37
CA PHE A 37 11.23 -3.04 -4.39
C PHE A 37 11.72 -3.81 -5.64
N PHE A 38 11.07 -4.90 -6.02
CA PHE A 38 11.38 -5.63 -7.25
C PHE A 38 11.16 -4.75 -8.49
N PHE A 39 10.01 -4.08 -8.60
CA PHE A 39 9.72 -3.19 -9.72
C PHE A 39 10.71 -2.03 -9.81
N GLY A 40 11.03 -1.38 -8.68
CA GLY A 40 11.99 -0.30 -8.63
C GLY A 40 13.41 -0.74 -8.98
N THR A 41 13.82 -1.94 -8.56
CA THR A 41 15.13 -2.53 -8.88
C THR A 41 15.23 -2.84 -10.38
N ILE A 42 14.21 -3.48 -10.96
CA ILE A 42 14.14 -3.77 -12.41
C ILE A 42 14.15 -2.46 -13.20
N ARG A 43 13.41 -1.45 -12.74
CA ARG A 43 13.40 -0.13 -13.40
C ARG A 43 14.80 0.47 -13.44
N HIS A 44 15.48 0.51 -12.30
CA HIS A 44 16.76 1.18 -12.18
C HIS A 44 17.91 0.43 -12.86
N LEU A 45 17.92 -0.91 -12.77
CA LEU A 45 19.00 -1.74 -13.34
C LEU A 45 18.79 -2.12 -14.80
N TYR A 46 17.54 -2.16 -15.27
CA TYR A 46 17.21 -2.66 -16.62
C TYR A 46 16.47 -1.66 -17.48
N VAL A 47 15.39 -1.03 -16.99
CA VAL A 47 14.53 -0.20 -17.86
C VAL A 47 15.22 1.11 -18.26
N ILE A 48 15.82 1.82 -17.30
CA ILE A 48 16.56 3.06 -17.57
C ILE A 48 17.72 2.83 -18.56
N PRO A 49 18.65 1.88 -18.31
CA PRO A 49 19.78 1.67 -19.22
C PRO A 49 19.40 1.03 -20.56
N LYS A 50 18.37 0.18 -20.62
CA LYS A 50 18.00 -0.52 -21.87
C LYS A 50 17.25 0.36 -22.86
N PHE A 51 16.40 1.25 -22.36
CA PHE A 51 15.55 2.07 -23.22
C PHE A 51 16.05 3.52 -23.37
N ASN A 52 17.13 3.91 -22.69
CA ASN A 52 17.61 5.31 -22.65
C ASN A 52 16.50 6.31 -22.27
N LEU A 53 15.52 5.87 -21.48
CA LEU A 53 14.43 6.75 -21.04
C LEU A 53 14.93 7.68 -19.92
N PRO A 54 14.45 8.93 -19.88
CA PRO A 54 14.63 9.78 -18.71
C PRO A 54 14.06 9.07 -17.46
N PRO A 55 14.73 9.14 -16.30
CA PRO A 55 14.26 8.52 -15.05
C PRO A 55 12.79 8.83 -14.73
N SER A 56 12.35 10.04 -15.08
CA SER A 56 11.01 10.59 -14.86
C SER A 56 9.91 9.84 -15.62
N HIS A 57 10.16 9.38 -16.84
CA HIS A 57 9.16 8.68 -17.65
C HIS A 57 8.99 7.23 -17.19
N ALA A 58 10.10 6.61 -16.76
CA ALA A 58 10.06 5.25 -16.23
C ALA A 58 9.26 5.16 -14.91
N GLU A 59 9.24 6.22 -14.11
CA GLU A 59 8.45 6.29 -12.87
C GLU A 59 6.96 6.46 -13.12
N ILE A 60 6.57 7.23 -14.15
CA ILE A 60 5.16 7.39 -14.54
C ILE A 60 4.58 6.05 -15.02
N ILE A 61 5.38 5.21 -15.69
CA ILE A 61 4.96 3.87 -16.13
C ILE A 61 4.82 2.92 -14.94
N GLU A 62 5.65 3.06 -13.91
CA GLU A 62 5.62 2.22 -12.71
C GLU A 62 4.43 2.55 -11.78
N ALA A 63 4.02 3.80 -11.71
CA ALA A 63 2.91 4.25 -10.87
C ALA A 63 1.58 3.44 -11.05
N PRO A 64 1.05 3.24 -12.27
CA PRO A 64 -0.16 2.43 -12.49
C PRO A 64 0.07 0.94 -12.21
N LEU A 65 1.28 0.41 -12.43
CA LEU A 65 1.60 -0.98 -12.08
C LEU A 65 1.56 -1.19 -10.57
N MET A 66 2.11 -0.24 -9.81
CA MET A 66 2.03 -0.23 -8.35
C MET A 66 0.60 -0.12 -7.86
N PHE A 67 -0.24 0.67 -8.53
CA PHE A 67 -1.67 0.78 -8.20
C PHE A 67 -2.38 -0.56 -8.34
N ILE A 68 -2.17 -1.26 -9.46
CA ILE A 68 -2.73 -2.60 -9.69
C ILE A 68 -2.20 -3.60 -8.64
N ALA A 69 -0.91 -3.54 -8.32
CA ALA A 69 -0.31 -4.40 -7.29
C ALA A 69 -0.94 -4.18 -5.91
N VAL A 70 -1.14 -2.92 -5.50
CA VAL A 70 -1.80 -2.58 -4.23
C VAL A 70 -3.22 -3.16 -4.18
N ILE A 71 -4.00 -3.01 -5.25
CA ILE A 71 -5.36 -3.58 -5.34
C ILE A 71 -5.31 -5.11 -5.26
N GLY A 72 -4.42 -5.73 -6.03
CA GLY A 72 -4.26 -7.19 -6.07
C GLY A 72 -3.87 -7.76 -4.70
N TRP A 73 -2.89 -7.16 -4.04
CA TRP A 73 -2.43 -7.59 -2.72
C TRP A 73 -3.43 -7.31 -1.61
N ALA A 74 -4.15 -6.19 -1.66
CA ALA A 74 -5.22 -5.90 -0.71
C ALA A 74 -6.36 -6.92 -0.83
N ASN A 75 -6.79 -7.25 -2.06
CA ASN A 75 -7.78 -8.29 -2.32
C ASN A 75 -7.29 -9.67 -1.87
N TRP A 76 -6.03 -10.00 -2.19
CA TRP A 76 -5.42 -11.25 -1.77
C TRP A 76 -5.39 -11.36 -0.24
N LEU A 77 -5.02 -10.29 0.48
CA LEU A 77 -5.00 -10.27 1.94
C LEU A 77 -6.41 -10.51 2.52
N VAL A 78 -7.41 -9.77 2.03
CA VAL A 78 -8.80 -9.88 2.50
C VAL A 78 -9.34 -11.29 2.26
N ASN A 79 -9.15 -11.84 1.06
CA ASN A 79 -9.63 -13.17 0.69
C ASN A 79 -8.86 -14.29 1.43
N ARG A 80 -7.53 -14.17 1.54
CA ARG A 80 -6.66 -15.20 2.13
C ARG A 80 -6.83 -15.31 3.64
N TYR A 81 -6.93 -14.17 4.32
CA TYR A 81 -7.02 -14.10 5.79
C TYR A 81 -8.45 -13.90 6.29
N LYS A 82 -9.45 -13.85 5.39
CA LYS A 82 -10.87 -13.63 5.70
C LYS A 82 -11.05 -12.44 6.64
N VAL A 83 -10.37 -11.34 6.34
CA VAL A 83 -10.36 -10.15 7.19
C VAL A 83 -11.80 -9.62 7.32
N PRO A 84 -12.32 -9.46 8.56
CA PRO A 84 -13.67 -8.97 8.75
C PRO A 84 -13.93 -7.68 7.96
N ALA A 85 -15.12 -7.56 7.39
CA ALA A 85 -15.58 -6.37 6.65
C ALA A 85 -15.93 -5.21 7.62
N GLU A 86 -15.06 -4.97 8.60
CA GLU A 86 -15.19 -3.88 9.56
C GLU A 86 -14.27 -2.71 9.17
N ALA A 87 -14.87 -1.52 9.04
CA ALA A 87 -14.14 -0.31 8.65
C ALA A 87 -12.97 0.01 9.59
N ARG A 88 -13.16 -0.16 10.90
CA ARG A 88 -12.13 0.11 11.92
C ARG A 88 -10.91 -0.81 11.78
N VAL A 89 -11.14 -2.11 11.59
CA VAL A 89 -10.07 -3.11 11.47
C VAL A 89 -9.28 -2.90 10.18
N ARG A 90 -9.97 -2.76 9.04
CA ARG A 90 -9.28 -2.58 7.75
C ARG A 90 -8.54 -1.24 7.67
N MET A 91 -9.10 -0.16 8.23
CA MET A 91 -8.39 1.12 8.37
C MET A 91 -7.15 0.98 9.26
N ALA A 92 -7.25 0.32 10.43
CA ALA A 92 -6.10 0.13 11.31
C ALA A 92 -4.97 -0.67 10.63
N VAL A 93 -5.31 -1.73 9.88
CA VAL A 93 -4.34 -2.51 9.09
C VAL A 93 -3.68 -1.65 8.02
N GLY A 94 -4.45 -0.86 7.27
CA GLY A 94 -3.93 0.04 6.24
C GLY A 94 -3.05 1.14 6.80
N LEU A 95 -3.46 1.78 7.90
CA LEU A 95 -2.72 2.87 8.55
C LEU A 95 -1.42 2.38 9.18
N LEU A 96 -1.43 1.22 9.86
CA LEU A 96 -0.21 0.61 10.41
C LEU A 96 0.73 0.15 9.29
N GLY A 97 0.20 -0.45 8.22
CA GLY A 97 0.99 -0.82 7.05
C GLY A 97 1.65 0.41 6.41
N LEU A 98 0.92 1.52 6.28
CA LEU A 98 1.44 2.79 5.78
C LEU A 98 2.55 3.33 6.69
N GLY A 99 2.37 3.27 8.01
CA GLY A 99 3.41 3.64 8.96
C GLY A 99 4.71 2.85 8.76
N PHE A 100 4.61 1.52 8.59
CA PHE A 100 5.79 0.68 8.28
C PHE A 100 6.43 1.05 6.94
N MET A 101 5.62 1.29 5.91
CA MET A 101 6.09 1.68 4.58
C MET A 101 6.91 2.97 4.62
N VAL A 102 6.38 4.00 5.30
CA VAL A 102 7.06 5.29 5.46
C VAL A 102 8.37 5.10 6.23
N CYS A 103 8.36 4.38 7.36
CA CYS A 103 9.58 4.11 8.13
C CYS A 103 10.67 3.47 7.27
N VAL A 104 10.31 2.48 6.44
CA VAL A 104 11.27 1.81 5.56
C VAL A 104 11.76 2.71 4.43
N GLU A 105 10.92 3.58 3.88
CA GLU A 105 11.33 4.56 2.88
C GLU A 105 12.38 5.53 3.45
N PHE A 106 12.17 6.04 4.67
CA PHE A 106 13.12 6.90 5.36
C PHE A 106 14.43 6.17 5.70
N MET A 107 14.36 4.89 6.12
CA MET A 107 15.54 4.07 6.37
C MET A 107 16.29 3.77 5.06
N GLY A 108 15.58 3.43 3.99
CA GLY A 108 16.14 3.20 2.66
C GLY A 108 16.89 4.43 2.13
N CYS A 109 16.34 5.63 2.31
CA CYS A 109 17.03 6.88 1.96
C CYS A 109 18.36 7.07 2.72
N LYS A 110 18.41 6.67 4.00
CA LYS A 110 19.65 6.74 4.80
C LYS A 110 20.67 5.68 4.38
N VAL A 111 20.24 4.44 4.16
CA VAL A 111 21.11 3.32 3.77
C VAL A 111 21.66 3.51 2.35
N ALA A 112 20.85 4.04 1.42
CA ALA A 112 21.25 4.30 0.04
C ALA A 112 22.11 5.58 -0.14
N GLY A 113 22.65 6.15 0.93
CA GLY A 113 23.62 7.25 0.85
C GLY A 113 23.04 8.67 0.88
N GLY A 114 21.89 8.89 1.54
CA GLY A 114 21.43 10.24 1.87
C GLY A 114 20.74 11.02 0.73
N ARG A 115 20.22 10.33 -0.29
CA ARG A 115 19.26 10.92 -1.23
C ARG A 115 17.85 10.82 -0.64
N GLY A 116 17.58 11.62 0.39
CA GLY A 116 16.21 11.85 0.84
C GLY A 116 15.34 12.40 -0.32
N PRO A 117 14.00 12.35 -0.20
CA PRO A 117 13.10 12.86 -1.23
C PRO A 117 13.42 14.31 -1.66
N ALA A 118 14.01 15.09 -0.75
CA ALA A 118 14.46 16.46 -0.99
C ALA A 118 15.72 16.60 -1.88
N LYS A 119 16.68 15.67 -1.86
CA LYS A 119 17.90 15.74 -2.70
C LYS A 119 17.76 15.02 -4.05
N LYS A 120 16.72 14.19 -4.20
CA LYS A 120 16.27 13.65 -5.49
C LYS A 120 15.39 14.66 -6.26
N SER A 121 15.22 15.86 -5.72
CA SER A 121 14.39 16.94 -6.25
C SER A 121 15.13 17.89 -7.21
N GLU A 122 16.46 17.84 -7.27
CA GLU A 122 17.26 18.73 -8.14
C GLU A 122 17.59 18.10 -9.51
N GLU A 123 17.56 16.77 -9.63
CA GLU A 123 17.73 16.04 -10.88
C GLU A 123 16.43 15.32 -11.27
N GLY A 124 15.49 16.05 -11.86
CA GLY A 124 14.58 15.47 -12.85
C GLY A 124 13.35 14.67 -12.38
N TRP A 125 12.71 15.02 -11.27
CA TRP A 125 11.30 14.66 -11.08
C TRP A 125 10.41 15.74 -11.69
N THR A 126 9.68 15.42 -12.76
CA THR A 126 8.51 16.22 -13.15
C THR A 126 7.52 16.17 -11.99
N GLY A 127 6.93 17.31 -11.59
CA GLY A 127 5.99 17.37 -10.45
C GLY A 127 4.86 16.32 -10.50
N ALA A 128 4.50 15.86 -11.70
CA ALA A 128 3.58 14.75 -11.91
C ALA A 128 4.01 13.42 -11.23
N ALA A 129 5.28 13.05 -11.29
CA ALA A 129 5.76 11.80 -10.68
C ALA A 129 5.66 11.85 -9.15
N GLN A 130 5.96 13.02 -8.53
CA GLN A 130 5.81 13.21 -7.08
C GLN A 130 4.35 13.10 -6.65
N VAL A 131 3.43 13.71 -7.42
CA VAL A 131 2.00 13.62 -7.15
C VAL A 131 1.51 12.18 -7.27
N LEU A 132 1.94 11.44 -8.29
CA LEU A 132 1.57 10.03 -8.46
C LEU A 132 2.12 9.15 -7.32
N TYR A 133 3.32 9.42 -6.84
CA TYR A 133 3.91 8.72 -5.70
C TYR A 133 3.09 8.93 -4.43
N LEU A 134 2.83 10.19 -4.07
CA LEU A 134 2.01 10.55 -2.91
C LEU A 134 0.60 9.97 -3.03
N PHE A 135 0.02 10.06 -4.23
CA PHE A 135 -1.28 9.47 -4.52
C PHE A 135 -1.27 7.97 -4.23
N ASN A 136 -0.29 7.23 -4.72
CA ASN A 136 -0.19 5.79 -4.49
C ASN A 136 0.00 5.44 -3.01
N LEU A 137 0.74 6.26 -2.27
CA LEU A 137 0.98 6.04 -0.84
C LEU A 137 -0.29 6.26 0.00
N ILE A 138 -1.01 7.35 -0.28
CA ILE A 138 -2.32 7.63 0.33
C ILE A 138 -3.29 6.50 -0.05
N PHE A 139 -3.30 6.11 -1.32
CA PHE A 139 -4.16 5.05 -1.82
C PHE A 139 -3.86 3.71 -1.15
N PHE A 140 -2.59 3.35 -0.97
CA PHE A 140 -2.17 2.13 -0.26
C PHE A 140 -2.73 2.03 1.16
N GLY A 141 -2.74 3.14 1.91
CA GLY A 141 -3.30 3.18 3.26
C GLY A 141 -4.82 3.08 3.30
N ILE A 142 -5.51 3.61 2.29
CA ILE A 142 -6.98 3.68 2.22
C ILE A 142 -7.56 2.44 1.51
N MET A 143 -6.78 1.72 0.70
CA MET A 143 -7.27 0.61 -0.13
C MET A 143 -7.99 -0.50 0.67
N PRO A 144 -7.49 -0.96 1.84
CA PRO A 144 -8.21 -1.96 2.63
C PRO A 144 -9.60 -1.49 3.05
N TRP A 145 -9.80 -0.18 3.24
CA TRP A 145 -11.11 0.40 3.53
C TRP A 145 -11.99 0.51 2.27
N ILE A 146 -11.43 0.91 1.12
CA ILE A 146 -12.17 0.98 -0.16
C ILE A 146 -12.77 -0.38 -0.54
N LEU A 147 -12.06 -1.48 -0.29
CA LEU A 147 -12.58 -2.82 -0.55
C LEU A 147 -13.90 -3.13 0.18
N ILE A 148 -14.19 -2.47 1.30
CA ILE A 148 -15.48 -2.60 1.99
C ILE A 148 -16.62 -1.99 1.18
N LEU A 149 -16.36 -0.88 0.48
CA LEU A 149 -17.35 -0.23 -0.37
C LEU A 149 -17.68 -1.08 -1.59
N VAL A 150 -16.67 -1.76 -2.14
CA VAL A 150 -16.84 -2.67 -3.29
C VAL A 150 -17.56 -3.96 -2.90
N GLU A 151 -17.35 -4.49 -1.70
CA GLU A 151 -18.06 -5.70 -1.21
C GLU A 151 -19.54 -5.45 -0.82
N LYS A 152 -19.96 -4.18 -0.67
CA LYS A 152 -21.32 -3.81 -0.25
C LYS A 152 -22.24 -3.36 -1.39
N GLY A 153 -21.69 -3.10 -2.58
CA GLY A 153 -22.45 -2.76 -3.79
C GLY A 153 -22.78 -3.98 -4.61
#